data_AF-A0A2N1KHW7-F1
#
_entry.id   AF-A0A2N1KHW7-F1
#
_cell.length_a   1.000
_cell.length_b   1.000
_cell.length_c   1.000
_cell.angle_alpha   90.00
_cell.angle_beta   90.00
_cell.angle_gamma   90.00
#
_symmetry.space_group_name_H-M   'P 1'
#
loop_
_entity.id
_entity.type
_entity.pdbx_description
1 polymer ?
#
loop_
_entity_poly.entity_id
_entity_poly.type
_entity_poly.pdbx_seq_one_letter_code
_entity_poly.pdbx_strand_id
1 'polypeptide(L)'
;MEEDNPLFEPQREKMGSISLGRFDYQYHWAIDKIIELHYKGEEYIIFMETHEDVVLADSIDPKKVKFDFNQVKATEKEFTEHKLIKIEEKDKNSVLGKMFISSSKPKFRKLIRNINLVSASGFKIRTLDPELKLTCINTCHLTDNVIDYFIKALNSELQLDKLPDNLGFINSTLPITSSESTVVGNLSRMIENVYPKYSYKSHSIFASLAIELHRKGTDIRDYPKWKEFVFHKGVTFTTVDQLIKSLIVSEEETSIMEDFDLLVVDFEFKGMKAVKFKNAFRNYYQNRYSLTLTKLSLIKEIRNAIINTLDKEEEDIIVLLSLVKAILSNECVTSFESDDKLNCAIICEYLILQKDGK
;
A
#
# COMPACT_ATOMS: atom_id res chain seq x y z
N MET A 1 3.68 -41.71 -23.44
CA MET A 1 4.81 -40.81 -23.16
C MET A 1 5.58 -41.47 -22.05
N GLU A 2 6.87 -41.73 -22.24
CA GLU A 2 7.71 -42.11 -21.10
C GLU A 2 7.68 -40.94 -20.12
N GLU A 3 7.29 -41.23 -18.89
CA GLU A 3 7.38 -40.27 -17.79
C GLU A 3 8.87 -40.07 -17.50
N ASP A 4 9.44 -38.99 -18.03
CA ASP A 4 10.86 -38.63 -17.93
C ASP A 4 11.17 -37.76 -16.70
N ASN A 5 10.17 -37.53 -15.84
CA ASN A 5 10.32 -36.80 -14.60
C ASN A 5 10.73 -37.75 -13.46
N PRO A 6 11.99 -37.72 -12.99
CA PRO A 6 12.48 -38.60 -11.92
C PRO A 6 11.82 -38.33 -10.56
N LEU A 7 10.98 -37.30 -10.44
CA LEU A 7 10.19 -36.95 -9.26
C LEU A 7 8.68 -37.10 -9.49
N PHE A 8 8.24 -37.89 -10.48
CA PHE A 8 6.84 -38.16 -10.76
C PHE A 8 6.21 -39.11 -9.72
N GLU A 9 6.17 -38.66 -8.47
CA GLU A 9 5.54 -39.33 -7.34
C GLU A 9 4.71 -38.31 -6.55
N PRO A 10 3.59 -38.71 -5.92
CA PRO A 10 2.81 -37.79 -5.10
C PRO A 10 3.66 -37.15 -4.00
N GLN A 11 3.71 -35.82 -3.99
CA GLN A 11 4.44 -35.07 -2.96
C GLN A 11 3.93 -35.43 -1.56
N ARG A 12 4.80 -35.98 -0.72
CA ARG A 12 4.48 -36.37 0.67
C ARG A 12 4.16 -35.17 1.55
N GLU A 13 5.00 -34.14 1.52
CA GLU A 13 4.91 -32.96 2.38
C GLU A 13 4.27 -31.78 1.62
N LYS A 14 2.99 -31.50 1.89
CA LYS A 14 2.24 -30.38 1.30
C LYS A 14 1.94 -29.26 2.30
N MET A 15 2.03 -29.55 3.60
CA MET A 15 1.59 -28.65 4.67
C MET A 15 2.37 -27.33 4.72
N GLY A 16 3.65 -27.35 4.40
CA GLY A 16 4.49 -26.14 4.33
C GLY A 16 3.99 -25.16 3.27
N SER A 17 3.83 -25.62 2.02
CA SER A 17 3.33 -24.81 0.91
C SER A 17 1.90 -24.30 1.14
N ILE A 18 1.03 -25.15 1.71
CA ILE A 18 -0.35 -24.74 2.06
C ILE A 18 -0.34 -23.66 3.13
N SER A 19 0.53 -23.79 4.14
CA SER A 19 0.64 -22.79 5.21
C SER A 19 1.16 -21.46 4.68
N LEU A 20 2.19 -21.49 3.84
CA LEU A 20 2.73 -20.30 3.18
C LEU A 20 1.65 -19.58 2.37
N GLY A 21 0.93 -20.30 1.50
CA GLY A 21 -0.15 -19.69 0.70
C GLY A 21 -1.30 -19.11 1.54
N ARG A 22 -1.56 -19.65 2.74
CA ARG A 22 -2.52 -19.06 3.69
C ARG A 22 -2.01 -17.75 4.26
N PHE A 23 -0.72 -17.69 4.64
CA PHE A 23 -0.11 -16.44 5.09
C PHE A 23 -0.14 -15.40 3.97
N ASP A 24 0.29 -15.75 2.76
CA ASP A 24 0.28 -14.82 1.61
C ASP A 24 -1.13 -14.24 1.38
N TYR A 25 -2.16 -15.08 1.43
CA TYR A 25 -3.54 -14.62 1.29
C TYR A 25 -3.95 -13.59 2.36
N GLN A 26 -3.51 -13.75 3.61
CA GLN A 26 -3.80 -12.79 4.69
C GLN A 26 -3.20 -11.41 4.38
N TYR A 27 -1.95 -11.38 3.89
CA TYR A 27 -1.29 -10.15 3.47
C TYR A 27 -1.95 -9.55 2.23
N HIS A 28 -2.33 -10.36 1.25
CA HIS A 28 -3.04 -9.90 0.06
C HIS A 28 -4.39 -9.26 0.44
N TRP A 29 -5.13 -9.88 1.36
CA TRP A 29 -6.38 -9.32 1.88
C TRP A 29 -6.18 -7.99 2.61
N ALA A 30 -5.12 -7.88 3.43
CA ALA A 30 -4.78 -6.63 4.09
C ALA A 30 -4.44 -5.51 3.09
N ILE A 31 -3.68 -5.82 2.03
CA ILE A 31 -3.38 -4.87 0.95
C ILE A 31 -4.64 -4.48 0.19
N ASP A 32 -5.55 -5.42 -0.07
CA ASP A 32 -6.83 -5.12 -0.73
C ASP A 32 -7.68 -4.15 0.11
N LYS A 33 -7.64 -4.29 1.44
CA LYS A 33 -8.27 -3.33 2.36
C LYS A 33 -7.58 -1.98 2.38
N ILE A 34 -6.25 -1.94 2.30
CA ILE A 34 -5.50 -0.69 2.10
C ILE A 34 -5.99 0.00 0.82
N ILE A 35 -6.11 -0.73 -0.28
CA ILE A 35 -6.58 -0.19 -1.57
C ILE A 35 -7.98 0.40 -1.44
N GLU A 36 -8.92 -0.35 -0.83
CA GLU A 36 -10.30 0.10 -0.63
C GLU A 36 -10.38 1.39 0.18
N LEU A 37 -9.70 1.45 1.32
CA LEU A 37 -9.74 2.59 2.24
C LEU A 37 -8.98 3.79 1.68
N HIS A 38 -7.84 3.55 1.02
CA HIS A 38 -7.04 4.60 0.40
C HIS A 38 -7.76 5.24 -0.79
N TYR A 39 -8.45 4.44 -1.61
CA TYR A 39 -9.31 4.94 -2.68
C TYR A 39 -10.40 5.89 -2.17
N LYS A 40 -10.98 5.59 -0.99
CA LYS A 40 -12.01 6.41 -0.35
C LYS A 40 -11.44 7.64 0.39
N GLY A 41 -10.12 7.75 0.54
CA GLY A 41 -9.48 8.80 1.33
C GLY A 41 -9.75 8.67 2.84
N GLU A 42 -10.06 7.46 3.33
CA GLU A 42 -10.36 7.21 4.73
C GLU A 42 -9.07 7.10 5.57
N GLU A 43 -9.09 7.62 6.81
CA GLU A 43 -7.99 7.40 7.76
C GLU A 43 -7.97 5.93 8.19
N TYR A 44 -6.79 5.32 8.17
CA TYR A 44 -6.61 3.95 8.63
C TYR A 44 -5.22 3.67 9.19
N ILE A 45 -5.16 2.63 10.03
CA ILE A 45 -3.95 1.92 10.39
C ILE A 45 -4.20 0.41 10.25
N ILE A 46 -3.32 -0.28 9.55
CA ILE A 46 -3.31 -1.75 9.48
C ILE A 46 -2.23 -2.29 10.41
N PHE A 47 -2.61 -3.23 11.27
CA PHE A 47 -1.70 -4.03 12.08
C PHE A 47 -1.80 -5.49 11.65
N MET A 48 -0.69 -6.03 11.16
CA MET A 48 -0.56 -7.47 10.89
C MET A 48 -0.18 -8.22 12.16
N GLU A 49 -0.68 -9.44 12.32
CA GLU A 49 -0.25 -10.38 13.38
C GLU A 49 -0.32 -9.77 14.80
N THR A 50 -1.36 -8.97 15.05
CA THR A 50 -1.51 -8.17 16.28
C THR A 50 -2.86 -8.45 16.89
N HIS A 51 -2.91 -9.28 17.93
CA HIS A 51 -4.12 -9.82 18.58
C HIS A 51 -5.01 -10.71 17.69
N GLU A 52 -5.15 -10.38 16.41
CA GLU A 52 -5.75 -11.20 15.35
C GLU A 52 -4.85 -11.16 14.11
N ASP A 53 -5.20 -11.95 13.08
CA ASP A 53 -4.45 -12.02 11.81
C ASP A 53 -4.28 -10.60 11.19
N VAL A 54 -5.37 -9.82 11.14
CA VAL A 54 -5.36 -8.41 10.68
C VAL A 54 -6.25 -7.54 11.58
N VAL A 55 -5.69 -6.50 12.19
CA VAL A 55 -6.46 -5.48 12.92
C VAL A 55 -6.43 -4.16 12.15
N LEU A 56 -7.61 -3.67 11.78
CA LEU A 56 -7.80 -2.35 11.20
C LEU A 56 -8.17 -1.36 12.30
N ALA A 57 -7.55 -0.19 12.30
CA ALA A 57 -7.93 0.94 13.13
C ALA A 57 -8.37 2.11 12.24
N ASP A 58 -9.45 2.80 12.60
CA ASP A 58 -10.01 3.91 11.81
C ASP A 58 -9.47 5.30 12.20
N SER A 59 -8.57 5.38 13.19
CA SER A 59 -7.93 6.63 13.54
C SER A 59 -6.57 6.48 14.20
N ILE A 60 -5.69 7.47 13.98
CA ILE A 60 -4.43 7.61 14.71
C ILE A 60 -4.63 8.24 16.09
N ASP A 61 -5.76 8.90 16.36
CA ASP A 61 -6.07 9.47 17.67
C ASP A 61 -6.56 8.37 18.64
N PRO A 62 -5.81 8.04 19.70
CA PRO A 62 -6.18 6.97 20.63
C PRO A 62 -7.49 7.24 21.38
N LYS A 63 -8.00 8.47 21.37
CA LYS A 63 -9.29 8.81 21.99
C LYS A 63 -10.50 8.50 21.10
N LYS A 64 -10.29 8.42 19.79
CA LYS A 64 -11.35 8.21 18.79
C LYS A 64 -11.28 6.83 18.15
N VAL A 65 -10.10 6.21 18.17
CA VAL A 65 -9.83 4.96 17.48
C VAL A 65 -10.85 3.86 17.81
N LYS A 66 -11.34 3.22 16.76
CA LYS A 66 -12.05 1.96 16.79
C LYS A 66 -11.32 0.90 15.98
N PHE A 67 -11.50 -0.35 16.39
CA PHE A 67 -10.82 -1.48 15.79
C PHE A 67 -11.78 -2.47 15.15
N ASP A 68 -11.44 -2.93 13.95
CA ASP A 68 -12.01 -4.15 13.39
C ASP A 68 -10.99 -5.27 13.53
N PHE A 69 -11.39 -6.32 14.25
CA PHE A 69 -10.58 -7.49 14.51
C PHE A 69 -10.91 -8.53 13.45
N ASN A 70 -9.98 -8.84 12.54
CA ASN A 70 -10.25 -9.72 11.40
C ASN A 70 -9.37 -10.96 11.50
N GLN A 71 -10.02 -12.11 11.67
CA GLN A 71 -9.39 -13.40 11.50
C GLN A 71 -9.62 -13.88 10.06
N VAL A 72 -8.54 -14.14 9.32
CA VAL A 72 -8.61 -14.37 7.87
C VAL A 72 -8.26 -15.82 7.56
N LYS A 73 -9.18 -16.52 6.88
CA LYS A 73 -9.07 -17.95 6.55
C LYS A 73 -9.14 -18.19 5.05
N ALA A 74 -8.03 -18.67 4.49
CA ALA A 74 -7.91 -19.15 3.12
C ALA A 74 -8.07 -20.67 3.05
N THR A 75 -9.29 -21.16 3.26
CA THR A 75 -9.64 -22.59 3.12
C THR A 75 -10.44 -22.82 1.85
N GLU A 76 -10.27 -23.97 1.21
CA GLU A 76 -11.00 -24.30 -0.02
C GLU A 76 -12.50 -24.55 0.20
N LYS A 77 -12.86 -25.05 1.39
CA LYS A 77 -14.25 -25.37 1.74
C LYS A 77 -14.86 -24.29 2.61
N GLU A 78 -16.10 -23.96 2.31
CA GLU A 78 -16.95 -23.11 3.14
C GLU A 78 -16.95 -23.54 4.61
N PHE A 79 -17.08 -22.55 5.49
CA PHE A 79 -17.34 -22.76 6.89
C PHE A 79 -18.83 -23.01 7.11
N THR A 80 -19.15 -24.18 7.67
CA THR A 80 -20.49 -24.48 8.17
C THR A 80 -20.58 -24.09 9.64
N GLU A 81 -21.79 -23.90 10.15
CA GLU A 81 -22.05 -23.66 11.58
C GLU A 81 -21.31 -24.66 12.48
N HIS A 82 -21.36 -25.95 12.15
CA HIS A 82 -20.65 -27.00 12.88
C HIS A 82 -19.13 -26.79 12.86
N LYS A 83 -18.53 -26.44 11.71
CA LYS A 83 -17.08 -26.20 11.64
C LYS A 83 -16.65 -24.99 12.48
N LEU A 84 -17.51 -23.98 12.61
CA LEU A 84 -17.20 -22.77 13.36
C LEU A 84 -17.07 -23.04 14.86
N ILE A 85 -17.87 -23.97 15.39
CA ILE A 85 -17.88 -24.32 16.81
C ILE A 85 -17.14 -25.63 17.14
N LYS A 86 -16.66 -26.35 16.13
CA LYS A 86 -15.92 -27.59 16.35
C LYS A 86 -14.55 -27.27 16.94
N ILE A 87 -14.22 -27.95 18.03
CA ILE A 87 -12.87 -27.98 18.59
C ILE A 87 -12.12 -29.13 17.90
N GLU A 88 -11.03 -28.82 17.21
CA GLU A 88 -10.16 -29.83 16.61
C GLU A 88 -9.30 -30.52 17.69
N GLU A 89 -8.85 -31.76 17.46
CA GLU A 89 -8.20 -32.61 18.49
C GLU A 89 -7.01 -31.96 19.23
N LYS A 90 -6.33 -31.01 18.59
CA LYS A 90 -5.16 -30.31 19.13
C LYS A 90 -5.46 -28.91 19.67
N ASP A 91 -6.70 -28.46 19.54
CA ASP A 91 -7.13 -27.12 19.93
C ASP A 91 -7.88 -27.14 21.25
N LYS A 92 -7.82 -26.02 21.98
CA LYS A 92 -8.63 -25.81 23.20
C LYS A 92 -9.96 -25.12 22.90
N ASN A 93 -10.05 -24.46 21.76
CA ASN A 93 -11.16 -23.60 21.38
C ASN A 93 -11.47 -23.78 19.89
N SER A 94 -12.74 -23.59 19.56
CA SER A 94 -13.22 -23.58 18.19
C SER A 94 -12.73 -22.34 17.44
N VAL A 95 -12.98 -22.29 16.13
CA VAL A 95 -12.68 -21.09 15.32
C VAL A 95 -13.38 -19.87 15.90
N LEU A 96 -14.67 -20.01 16.21
CA LEU A 96 -15.46 -18.94 16.80
C LEU A 96 -14.96 -18.58 18.21
N GLY A 97 -14.61 -19.56 19.03
CA GLY A 97 -14.02 -19.33 20.35
C GLY A 97 -12.72 -18.52 20.28
N LYS A 98 -11.81 -18.85 19.36
CA LYS A 98 -10.53 -18.16 19.19
C LYS A 98 -10.69 -16.65 18.94
N MET A 99 -11.65 -16.25 18.11
CA MET A 99 -11.97 -14.84 17.83
C MET A 99 -12.41 -14.07 19.09
N PHE A 100 -13.07 -14.75 20.03
CA PHE A 100 -13.54 -14.14 21.27
C PHE A 100 -12.48 -14.06 22.36
N ILE A 101 -11.41 -14.85 22.29
CA ILE A 101 -10.31 -14.79 23.28
C ILE A 101 -9.62 -13.42 23.25
N SER A 102 -9.25 -12.94 22.06
CA SER A 102 -8.55 -11.67 21.92
C SER A 102 -9.48 -10.48 22.14
N SER A 103 -10.70 -10.54 21.62
CA SER A 103 -11.67 -9.44 21.72
C SER A 103 -12.29 -9.26 23.12
N SER A 104 -12.24 -10.29 23.97
CA SER A 104 -12.74 -10.22 25.36
C SER A 104 -11.82 -9.44 26.31
N LYS A 105 -10.62 -9.03 25.88
CA LYS A 105 -9.65 -8.34 26.74
C LYS A 105 -10.19 -6.96 27.21
N PRO A 106 -10.30 -6.71 28.54
CA PRO A 106 -10.94 -5.50 29.07
C PRO A 106 -10.35 -4.18 28.61
N LYS A 107 -9.04 -4.14 28.33
CA LYS A 107 -8.30 -2.92 27.98
C LYS A 107 -8.82 -2.23 26.71
N PHE A 108 -9.25 -3.01 25.72
CA PHE A 108 -9.64 -2.47 24.41
C PHE A 108 -10.97 -3.01 23.89
N ARG A 109 -11.67 -3.89 24.63
CA ARG A 109 -13.00 -4.41 24.24
C ARG A 109 -13.99 -3.32 23.82
N LYS A 110 -14.02 -2.18 24.52
CA LYS A 110 -14.91 -1.04 24.19
C LYS A 110 -14.51 -0.25 22.93
N LEU A 111 -13.29 -0.48 22.44
CA LEU A 111 -12.76 0.12 21.22
C LEU A 111 -12.99 -0.78 20.01
N ILE A 112 -13.38 -2.05 20.19
CA ILE A 112 -13.66 -2.96 19.08
C ILE A 112 -15.02 -2.58 18.49
N ARG A 113 -15.00 -2.18 17.22
CA ARG A 113 -16.18 -1.92 16.40
C ARG A 113 -16.72 -3.23 15.85
N ASN A 114 -15.90 -4.05 15.19
CA ASN A 114 -16.32 -5.35 14.66
C ASN A 114 -15.36 -6.48 15.03
N ILE A 115 -15.89 -7.70 15.13
CA ILE A 115 -15.14 -8.94 15.27
C ILE A 115 -15.52 -9.81 14.07
N ASN A 116 -14.57 -10.01 13.15
CA ASN A 116 -14.84 -10.56 11.83
C ASN A 116 -14.10 -11.86 11.59
N LEU A 117 -14.81 -12.85 11.05
CA LEU A 117 -14.20 -13.98 10.38
C LEU A 117 -14.29 -13.73 8.88
N VAL A 118 -13.14 -13.63 8.23
CA VAL A 118 -13.03 -13.46 6.78
C VAL A 118 -12.73 -14.82 6.16
N SER A 119 -13.55 -15.24 5.19
CA SER A 119 -13.36 -16.51 4.49
C SER A 119 -13.20 -16.30 2.99
N ALA A 120 -12.18 -16.92 2.41
CA ALA A 120 -11.95 -16.94 0.96
C ALA A 120 -12.94 -17.85 0.21
N SER A 121 -13.45 -18.89 0.86
CA SER A 121 -14.45 -19.81 0.30
C SER A 121 -15.88 -19.49 0.74
N GLY A 122 -16.04 -18.56 1.68
CA GLY A 122 -17.31 -18.13 2.23
C GLY A 122 -17.89 -19.00 3.34
N PHE A 123 -19.20 -18.87 3.55
CA PHE A 123 -19.93 -19.42 4.68
C PHE A 123 -21.24 -20.07 4.25
N LYS A 124 -21.52 -21.23 4.86
CA LYS A 124 -22.81 -21.92 4.78
C LYS A 124 -23.48 -21.91 6.15
N ILE A 125 -24.08 -20.77 6.47
CA ILE A 125 -24.75 -20.48 7.74
C ILE A 125 -26.20 -20.14 7.44
N ARG A 126 -27.13 -20.66 8.25
CA ARG A 126 -28.57 -20.37 8.10
C ARG A 126 -28.87 -18.94 8.55
N THR A 127 -29.42 -18.17 7.61
CA THR A 127 -29.87 -16.78 7.81
C THR A 127 -31.40 -16.71 7.88
N LEU A 128 -31.91 -15.59 8.38
CA LEU A 128 -33.34 -15.29 8.42
C LEU A 128 -33.95 -15.21 7.02
N ASP A 129 -33.20 -14.65 6.07
CA ASP A 129 -33.55 -14.62 4.64
C ASP A 129 -32.45 -15.33 3.83
N PRO A 130 -32.69 -16.58 3.38
CA PRO A 130 -31.72 -17.35 2.60
C PRO A 130 -31.52 -16.86 1.17
N GLU A 131 -32.40 -16.01 0.64
CA GLU A 131 -32.29 -15.52 -0.75
C GLU A 131 -31.33 -14.32 -0.85
N LEU A 132 -31.06 -13.65 0.27
CA LEU A 132 -30.10 -12.54 0.33
C LEU A 132 -28.66 -13.00 0.09
N LYS A 133 -28.02 -12.42 -0.93
CA LYS A 133 -26.60 -12.59 -1.21
C LYS A 133 -25.79 -11.54 -0.48
N LEU A 134 -25.50 -11.80 0.79
CA LEU A 134 -24.77 -10.88 1.66
C LEU A 134 -23.25 -11.01 1.50
N THR A 135 -22.56 -9.88 1.42
CA THR A 135 -21.08 -9.83 1.51
C THR A 135 -20.59 -10.01 2.95
N CYS A 136 -21.42 -9.64 3.93
CA CYS A 136 -21.19 -9.84 5.35
C CYS A 136 -22.47 -10.33 6.05
N ILE A 137 -22.38 -11.49 6.71
CA ILE A 137 -23.46 -12.02 7.56
C ILE A 137 -23.17 -11.56 9.00
N ASN A 138 -24.02 -10.72 9.58
CA ASN A 138 -23.89 -10.25 10.96
C ASN A 138 -24.85 -11.04 11.87
N THR A 139 -24.68 -10.88 13.18
CA THR A 139 -25.56 -11.51 14.20
C THR A 139 -27.05 -11.30 13.92
N CYS A 140 -27.46 -10.11 13.48
CA CYS A 140 -28.86 -9.79 13.16
C CYS A 140 -29.42 -10.54 11.94
N HIS A 141 -28.59 -11.17 11.12
CA HIS A 141 -29.03 -11.95 9.96
C HIS A 141 -29.19 -13.44 10.30
N LEU A 142 -28.73 -13.89 11.47
CA LEU A 142 -28.75 -15.30 11.86
C LEU A 142 -30.13 -15.70 12.38
N THR A 143 -30.51 -16.96 12.16
CA THR A 143 -31.70 -17.53 12.82
C THR A 143 -31.44 -17.76 14.31
N ASP A 144 -32.49 -17.67 15.13
CA ASP A 144 -32.39 -17.92 16.59
C ASP A 144 -31.75 -19.27 16.92
N ASN A 145 -32.07 -20.31 16.14
CA ASN A 145 -31.47 -21.64 16.29
C ASN A 145 -29.94 -21.64 16.12
N VAL A 146 -29.40 -20.82 15.21
CA VAL A 146 -27.95 -20.70 15.00
C VAL A 146 -27.33 -19.91 16.14
N ILE A 147 -27.98 -18.83 16.59
CA ILE A 147 -27.53 -18.03 17.74
C ILE A 147 -27.42 -18.91 18.99
N ASP A 148 -28.47 -19.69 19.29
CA ASP A 148 -28.48 -20.63 20.43
C ASP A 148 -27.39 -21.69 20.31
N TYR A 149 -27.15 -22.19 19.09
CA TYR A 149 -26.10 -23.18 18.83
C TYR A 149 -24.71 -22.61 19.10
N PHE A 150 -24.44 -21.38 18.67
CA PHE A 150 -23.18 -20.68 18.93
C PHE A 150 -23.02 -20.33 20.42
N ILE A 151 -24.07 -19.81 21.08
CA ILE A 151 -24.02 -19.48 22.51
C ILE A 151 -23.72 -20.73 23.35
N LYS A 152 -24.36 -21.87 23.07
CA LYS A 152 -24.08 -23.12 23.80
C LYS A 152 -22.62 -23.55 23.71
N ALA A 153 -22.02 -23.44 22.52
CA ALA A 153 -20.61 -23.75 22.32
C ALA A 153 -19.69 -22.73 23.01
N LEU A 154 -19.95 -21.44 22.84
CA LEU A 154 -19.13 -20.39 23.46
C LEU A 154 -19.25 -20.37 24.99
N ASN A 155 -20.40 -20.78 25.54
CA ASN A 155 -20.58 -20.89 26.97
C ASN A 155 -19.70 -22.00 27.56
N SER A 156 -19.64 -23.17 26.91
CA SER A 156 -18.79 -24.27 27.36
C SER A 156 -17.29 -23.97 27.18
N GLU A 157 -16.92 -23.17 26.17
CA GLU A 157 -15.54 -22.80 25.90
C GLU A 157 -15.02 -21.63 26.73
N LEU A 158 -15.82 -20.56 26.87
CA LEU A 158 -15.39 -19.24 27.33
C LEU A 158 -16.32 -18.60 28.37
N GLN A 159 -17.38 -19.32 28.80
CA GLN A 159 -18.41 -18.80 29.72
C GLN A 159 -19.14 -17.55 29.16
N LEU A 160 -19.24 -17.45 27.83
CA LEU A 160 -20.04 -16.42 27.17
C LEU A 160 -21.49 -16.86 27.09
N ASP A 161 -22.40 -16.06 27.63
CA ASP A 161 -23.85 -16.30 27.66
C ASP A 161 -24.61 -15.58 26.54
N LYS A 162 -23.90 -14.73 25.76
CA LYS A 162 -24.46 -13.95 24.66
C LYS A 162 -23.48 -13.88 23.49
N LEU A 163 -24.05 -13.88 22.28
CA LEU A 163 -23.32 -13.61 21.06
C LEU A 163 -23.20 -12.09 20.86
N PRO A 164 -22.01 -11.52 20.65
CA PRO A 164 -21.86 -10.09 20.41
C PRO A 164 -22.56 -9.63 19.12
N ASP A 165 -23.22 -8.48 19.20
CA ASP A 165 -23.96 -7.89 18.06
C ASP A 165 -23.04 -7.51 16.89
N ASN A 166 -21.76 -7.28 17.19
CA ASN A 166 -20.74 -6.84 16.24
C ASN A 166 -19.89 -7.98 15.66
N LEU A 167 -20.39 -9.22 15.72
CA LEU A 167 -19.81 -10.34 15.01
C LEU A 167 -20.20 -10.30 13.52
N GLY A 168 -19.21 -10.44 12.64
CA GLY A 168 -19.39 -10.48 11.20
C GLY A 168 -18.72 -11.70 10.56
N PHE A 169 -19.38 -12.31 9.58
CA PHE A 169 -18.83 -13.33 8.69
C PHE A 169 -18.69 -12.74 7.28
N ILE A 170 -17.46 -12.37 6.90
CA ILE A 170 -17.16 -11.64 5.68
C ILE A 170 -16.73 -12.61 4.58
N ASN A 171 -17.49 -12.64 3.49
CA ASN A 171 -17.10 -13.31 2.26
C ASN A 171 -16.05 -12.45 1.55
N SER A 172 -14.81 -12.94 1.50
CA SER A 172 -13.75 -12.25 0.77
C SER A 172 -14.01 -12.28 -0.74
N THR A 173 -13.75 -11.16 -1.40
CA THR A 173 -13.81 -11.05 -2.86
C THR A 173 -12.53 -11.56 -3.54
N LEU A 174 -11.45 -11.80 -2.77
CA LEU A 174 -10.19 -12.28 -3.32
C LEU A 174 -10.20 -13.80 -3.55
N PRO A 175 -9.84 -14.28 -4.75
CA PRO A 175 -9.68 -15.70 -5.02
C PRO A 175 -8.47 -16.27 -4.30
N ILE A 176 -8.53 -17.54 -3.87
CA ILE A 176 -7.44 -18.18 -3.12
C ILE A 176 -6.15 -18.27 -3.95
N THR A 177 -6.25 -18.77 -5.18
CA THR A 177 -5.09 -19.11 -6.02
C THR A 177 -4.50 -17.92 -6.78
N SER A 178 -5.29 -16.87 -7.04
CA SER A 178 -4.89 -15.69 -7.82
C SER A 178 -5.12 -14.38 -7.06
N SER A 179 -5.01 -14.43 -5.73
CA SER A 179 -5.18 -13.26 -4.86
C SER A 179 -4.19 -12.15 -5.22
N GLU A 180 -2.91 -12.47 -5.44
CA GLU A 180 -1.88 -11.49 -5.81
C GLU A 180 -2.25 -10.71 -7.08
N SER A 181 -2.54 -11.42 -8.19
CA SER A 181 -2.87 -10.76 -9.46
C SER A 181 -4.15 -9.94 -9.37
N THR A 182 -5.12 -10.38 -8.55
CA THR A 182 -6.35 -9.63 -8.27
C THR A 182 -6.04 -8.33 -7.53
N VAL A 183 -5.22 -8.39 -6.49
CA VAL A 183 -4.80 -7.22 -5.70
C VAL A 183 -3.98 -6.25 -6.56
N VAL A 184 -3.04 -6.76 -7.37
CA VAL A 184 -2.27 -5.94 -8.33
C VAL A 184 -3.20 -5.23 -9.31
N GLY A 185 -4.23 -5.91 -9.82
CA GLY A 185 -5.24 -5.29 -10.69
C GLY A 185 -6.12 -4.25 -9.99
N ASN A 186 -6.52 -4.52 -8.73
CA ASN A 186 -7.24 -3.55 -7.89
C ASN A 186 -6.37 -2.30 -7.63
N LEU A 187 -5.08 -2.50 -7.37
CA LEU A 187 -4.10 -1.44 -7.13
C LEU A 187 -3.91 -0.56 -8.35
N SER A 188 -3.76 -1.14 -9.55
CA SER A 188 -3.67 -0.38 -10.80
C SER A 188 -4.87 0.55 -10.96
N ARG A 189 -6.08 0.01 -10.80
CA ARG A 189 -7.33 0.78 -10.89
C ARG A 189 -7.37 1.91 -9.86
N MET A 190 -6.96 1.66 -8.63
CA MET A 190 -6.91 2.70 -7.61
C MET A 190 -5.93 3.82 -8.02
N ILE A 191 -4.72 3.49 -8.47
CA ILE A 191 -3.71 4.48 -8.85
C ILE A 191 -4.20 5.35 -10.03
N GLU A 192 -4.78 4.74 -11.06
CA GLU A 192 -5.32 5.49 -12.22
C GLU A 192 -6.37 6.53 -11.83
N ASN A 193 -7.16 6.24 -10.79
CA ASN A 193 -8.19 7.15 -10.30
C ASN A 193 -7.65 8.21 -9.34
N VAL A 194 -6.77 7.83 -8.41
CA VAL A 194 -6.26 8.73 -7.35
C VAL A 194 -5.12 9.61 -7.86
N TYR A 195 -4.28 9.07 -8.76
CA TYR A 195 -3.12 9.73 -9.36
C TYR A 195 -3.23 9.71 -10.88
N PRO A 196 -4.23 10.40 -11.47
CA PRO A 196 -4.37 10.46 -12.91
C PRO A 196 -3.11 11.09 -13.52
N LYS A 197 -2.70 10.63 -14.70
CA LYS A 197 -1.52 11.11 -15.44
C LYS A 197 -0.16 10.78 -14.81
N TYR A 198 -0.11 9.81 -13.91
CA TYR A 198 1.15 9.25 -13.45
C TYR A 198 1.37 7.88 -14.07
N SER A 199 2.59 7.63 -14.55
CA SER A 199 3.08 6.29 -14.84
C SER A 199 3.47 5.58 -13.54
N TYR A 200 3.21 4.28 -13.48
CA TYR A 200 3.42 3.49 -12.27
C TYR A 200 3.75 2.03 -12.59
N LYS A 201 4.33 1.32 -11.63
CA LYS A 201 4.56 -0.13 -11.70
C LYS A 201 3.83 -0.82 -10.56
N SER A 202 2.62 -1.34 -10.83
CA SER A 202 1.74 -1.93 -9.81
C SER A 202 2.42 -3.03 -9.01
N HIS A 203 3.18 -3.91 -9.67
CA HIS A 203 3.93 -4.98 -9.00
C HIS A 203 4.98 -4.42 -8.02
N SER A 204 5.67 -3.32 -8.38
CA SER A 204 6.66 -2.69 -7.50
C SER A 204 6.00 -2.07 -6.27
N ILE A 205 4.83 -1.44 -6.44
CA ILE A 205 4.06 -0.87 -5.33
C ILE A 205 3.52 -1.98 -4.44
N PHE A 206 2.91 -3.01 -5.02
CA PHE A 206 2.43 -4.20 -4.31
C PHE A 206 3.55 -4.86 -3.49
N ALA A 207 4.70 -5.15 -4.11
CA ALA A 207 5.83 -5.77 -3.43
C ALA A 207 6.35 -4.90 -2.29
N SER A 208 6.41 -3.58 -2.47
CA SER A 208 6.84 -2.64 -1.43
C SER A 208 5.87 -2.61 -0.25
N LEU A 209 4.56 -2.64 -0.51
CA LEU A 209 3.52 -2.73 0.53
C LEU A 209 3.59 -4.06 1.28
N ALA A 210 3.74 -5.18 0.57
CA ALA A 210 3.86 -6.50 1.17
C ALA A 210 5.09 -6.58 2.09
N ILE A 211 6.24 -6.08 1.65
CA ILE A 211 7.46 -6.01 2.46
C ILE A 211 7.25 -5.15 3.71
N GLU A 212 6.62 -3.97 3.57
CA GLU A 212 6.39 -3.09 4.72
C GLU A 212 5.43 -3.72 5.74
N LEU A 213 4.32 -4.31 5.28
CA LEU A 213 3.39 -5.05 6.15
C LEU A 213 4.11 -6.21 6.86
N HIS A 214 4.93 -6.98 6.14
CA HIS A 214 5.68 -8.10 6.72
C HIS A 214 6.69 -7.64 7.77
N ARG A 215 7.42 -6.56 7.47
CA ARG A 215 8.37 -5.95 8.41
C ARG A 215 7.69 -5.46 9.68
N LYS A 216 6.47 -4.92 9.58
CA LYS A 216 5.68 -4.48 10.74
C LYS A 216 5.07 -5.64 11.52
N GLY A 217 4.54 -6.66 10.82
CA GLY A 217 3.88 -7.82 11.42
C GLY A 217 4.84 -8.78 12.13
N THR A 218 6.11 -8.82 11.71
CA THR A 218 7.14 -9.64 12.35
C THR A 218 7.71 -9.03 13.64
N ASP A 219 7.34 -7.79 13.98
CA ASP A 219 7.78 -7.17 15.23
C ASP A 219 7.01 -7.76 16.43
N ILE A 220 7.68 -8.58 17.24
CA ILE A 220 7.07 -9.20 18.43
C ILE A 220 7.11 -8.32 19.68
N ARG A 221 7.70 -7.11 19.62
CA ARG A 221 7.86 -6.24 20.79
C ARG A 221 6.55 -5.58 21.20
N ASP A 222 6.47 -5.26 22.49
CA ASP A 222 5.39 -4.49 23.09
C ASP A 222 5.79 -3.02 23.26
N TYR A 223 4.86 -2.11 22.96
CA TYR A 223 5.08 -0.67 23.04
C TYR A 223 4.04 -0.04 23.98
N PRO A 224 4.46 0.60 25.09
CA PRO A 224 3.52 1.14 26.07
C PRO A 224 2.84 2.42 25.58
N LYS A 225 3.45 3.15 24.64
CA LYS A 225 2.89 4.38 24.08
C LYS A 225 2.26 4.12 22.71
N TRP A 226 1.03 4.57 22.53
CA TRP A 226 0.29 4.42 21.27
C TRP A 226 1.07 4.92 20.04
N LYS A 227 1.66 6.11 20.12
CA LYS A 227 2.46 6.67 19.00
C LYS A 227 3.64 5.78 18.62
N GLU A 228 4.33 5.20 19.61
CA GLU A 228 5.44 4.27 19.37
C GLU A 228 4.92 2.95 18.78
N PHE A 229 3.81 2.43 19.31
CA PHE A 229 3.14 1.24 18.80
C PHE A 229 2.74 1.38 17.32
N VAL A 230 2.05 2.47 16.96
CA VAL A 230 1.67 2.78 15.57
C VAL A 230 2.90 2.92 14.70
N PHE A 231 3.93 3.63 15.17
CA PHE A 231 5.16 3.81 14.40
C PHE A 231 5.87 2.48 14.10
N HIS A 232 5.90 1.54 15.06
CA HIS A 232 6.62 0.28 14.90
C HIS A 232 5.81 -0.84 14.26
N LYS A 233 4.48 -0.87 14.45
CA LYS A 233 3.61 -2.00 14.03
C LYS A 233 2.52 -1.60 13.04
N GLY A 234 2.21 -0.32 12.91
CA GLY A 234 1.14 0.17 12.05
C GLY A 234 1.62 0.55 10.66
N VAL A 235 0.83 0.21 9.65
CA VAL A 235 0.89 0.80 8.30
C VAL A 235 -0.26 1.78 8.18
N THR A 236 0.07 3.07 8.07
CA THR A 236 -0.92 4.17 8.06
C THR A 236 -1.23 4.65 6.65
N PHE A 237 -2.35 5.37 6.47
CA PHE A 237 -2.63 6.10 5.23
C PHE A 237 -1.42 6.91 4.74
N THR A 238 -0.78 7.68 5.62
CA THR A 238 0.38 8.52 5.26
C THR A 238 1.57 7.69 4.79
N THR A 239 1.81 6.55 5.44
CA THR A 239 2.90 5.63 5.04
C THR A 239 2.68 5.10 3.62
N VAL A 240 1.44 4.68 3.32
CA VAL A 240 1.07 4.15 2.00
C VAL A 240 1.11 5.25 0.93
N ASP A 241 0.54 6.42 1.23
CA ASP A 241 0.55 7.59 0.35
C ASP A 241 1.97 7.98 -0.07
N GLN A 242 2.89 8.06 0.90
CA GLN A 242 4.30 8.38 0.65
C GLN A 242 5.00 7.30 -0.17
N LEU A 243 4.73 6.02 0.13
CA LEU A 243 5.29 4.90 -0.62
C LEU A 243 4.83 4.95 -2.08
N ILE A 244 3.53 5.14 -2.33
CA ILE A 244 2.98 5.25 -3.69
C ILE A 244 3.60 6.45 -4.41
N LYS A 245 3.61 7.64 -3.78
CA LYS A 245 4.21 8.85 -4.35
C LYS A 245 5.67 8.71 -4.72
N SER A 246 6.43 7.88 -4.00
CA SER A 246 7.84 7.60 -4.32
C SER A 246 8.05 6.67 -5.53
N LEU A 247 6.98 5.99 -5.97
CA LEU A 247 7.04 4.96 -7.02
C LEU A 247 6.21 5.30 -8.26
N ILE A 248 5.51 6.43 -8.24
CA ILE A 248 4.81 6.98 -9.41
C ILE A 248 5.64 8.10 -10.03
N VAL A 249 5.56 8.23 -11.36
CA VAL A 249 6.29 9.22 -12.15
C VAL A 249 5.30 9.98 -13.00
N SER A 250 5.24 11.31 -12.89
CA SER A 250 4.26 12.11 -13.64
C SER A 250 4.49 12.05 -15.17
N GLU A 251 3.42 12.18 -15.95
CA GLU A 251 3.50 12.41 -17.41
C GLU A 251 4.35 13.64 -17.73
N GLU A 252 4.25 14.69 -16.91
CA GLU A 252 5.06 15.90 -17.05
C GLU A 252 6.55 15.60 -16.91
N GLU A 253 6.95 14.85 -15.87
CA GLU A 253 8.32 14.39 -15.69
C GLU A 253 8.77 13.54 -16.87
N THR A 254 7.92 12.64 -17.35
CA THR A 254 8.26 11.76 -18.48
C THR A 254 8.53 12.58 -19.73
N SER A 255 7.64 13.51 -20.07
CA SER A 255 7.81 14.38 -21.22
C SER A 255 8.98 15.36 -21.05
N ILE A 256 9.25 15.88 -19.84
CA ILE A 256 10.45 16.70 -19.59
C ILE A 256 11.72 15.88 -19.80
N MET A 257 11.74 14.62 -19.36
CA MET A 257 12.89 13.73 -19.56
C MET A 257 13.10 13.37 -21.04
N GLU A 258 12.02 13.21 -21.81
CA GLU A 258 12.08 13.01 -23.27
C GLU A 258 12.59 14.26 -23.99
N ASP A 259 12.05 15.45 -23.66
CA ASP A 259 12.51 16.72 -24.22
C ASP A 259 13.99 16.97 -23.89
N PHE A 260 14.42 16.62 -22.67
CA PHE A 260 15.83 16.66 -22.28
C PHE A 260 16.69 15.71 -23.11
N ASP A 261 16.24 14.46 -23.30
CA ASP A 261 16.97 13.49 -24.12
C ASP A 261 17.15 13.97 -25.56
N LEU A 262 16.20 14.74 -26.11
CA LEU A 262 16.31 15.38 -27.42
C LEU A 262 17.35 16.51 -27.43
N LEU A 263 17.32 17.43 -26.46
CA LEU A 263 18.25 18.56 -26.37
C LEU A 263 19.71 18.14 -26.11
N VAL A 264 19.92 17.01 -25.42
CA VAL A 264 21.26 16.56 -25.02
C VAL A 264 22.02 15.90 -26.18
N VAL A 265 21.35 15.55 -27.27
CA VAL A 265 21.99 15.01 -28.48
C VAL A 265 23.06 15.98 -29.00
N ASP A 266 22.79 17.28 -28.95
CA ASP A 266 23.67 18.35 -29.47
C ASP A 266 25.00 18.46 -28.69
N PHE A 267 25.06 17.92 -27.48
CA PHE A 267 26.28 17.92 -26.67
C PHE A 267 27.28 16.81 -27.06
N GLU A 268 26.88 15.89 -27.95
CA GLU A 268 27.69 14.77 -28.46
C GLU A 268 28.35 13.90 -27.35
N PHE A 269 27.72 13.81 -26.18
CA PHE A 269 28.27 13.05 -25.06
C PHE A 269 28.33 11.54 -25.35
N LYS A 270 29.47 10.93 -25.06
CA LYS A 270 29.68 9.48 -25.23
C LYS A 270 29.72 8.74 -23.89
N GLY A 271 29.11 7.55 -23.86
CA GLY A 271 29.23 6.57 -22.78
C GLY A 271 28.88 7.14 -21.39
N MET A 272 29.81 7.01 -20.45
CA MET A 272 29.61 7.39 -19.04
C MET A 272 29.28 8.87 -18.82
N LYS A 273 29.72 9.77 -19.72
CA LYS A 273 29.45 11.21 -19.57
C LYS A 273 27.97 11.52 -19.76
N ALA A 274 27.33 10.92 -20.77
CA ALA A 274 25.89 11.06 -21.01
C ALA A 274 25.07 10.56 -19.81
N VAL A 275 25.47 9.41 -19.23
CA VAL A 275 24.80 8.84 -18.04
C VAL A 275 24.94 9.78 -16.83
N LYS A 276 26.12 10.33 -16.58
CA LYS A 276 26.34 11.29 -15.48
C LYS A 276 25.50 12.55 -15.65
N PHE A 277 25.44 13.09 -16.86
CA PHE A 277 24.66 14.29 -17.19
C PHE A 277 23.16 14.06 -16.99
N LYS A 278 22.63 12.93 -17.50
CA LYS A 278 21.23 12.54 -17.29
C LYS A 278 20.87 12.34 -15.81
N ASN A 279 21.76 11.76 -15.03
CA ASN A 279 21.56 11.62 -13.59
C ASN A 279 21.59 12.97 -12.86
N ALA A 280 22.48 13.89 -13.26
CA ALA A 280 22.52 15.25 -12.71
C ALA A 280 21.22 16.01 -12.98
N PHE A 281 20.67 15.90 -14.19
CA PHE A 281 19.37 16.46 -14.55
C PHE A 281 18.22 15.88 -13.72
N ARG A 282 18.11 14.55 -13.65
CA ARG A 282 17.06 13.89 -12.83
C ARG A 282 17.15 14.31 -11.36
N ASN A 283 18.36 14.36 -10.82
CA ASN A 283 18.58 14.79 -9.44
C ASN A 283 18.15 16.24 -9.23
N TYR A 284 18.42 17.15 -10.17
CA TYR A 284 17.95 18.53 -10.07
C TYR A 284 16.41 18.60 -10.11
N TYR A 285 15.78 17.96 -11.10
CA TYR A 285 14.32 17.92 -11.25
C TYR A 285 13.61 17.42 -9.98
N GLN A 286 14.08 16.32 -9.40
CA GLN A 286 13.51 15.75 -8.18
C GLN A 286 13.71 16.67 -6.97
N ASN A 287 14.85 17.34 -6.87
CA ASN A 287 15.20 18.20 -5.72
C ASN A 287 14.63 19.62 -5.82
N ARG A 288 14.06 20.00 -6.96
CA ARG A 288 13.42 21.30 -7.22
C ARG A 288 12.25 21.57 -6.27
N TYR A 289 11.45 20.56 -5.96
CA TYR A 289 10.26 20.69 -5.10
C TYR A 289 10.58 20.88 -3.60
N SER A 290 11.87 20.96 -3.24
CA SER A 290 12.34 21.23 -1.89
C SER A 290 12.17 22.71 -1.53
N LEU A 291 11.33 23.00 -0.52
CA LEU A 291 10.89 24.35 -0.14
C LEU A 291 11.91 25.15 0.71
N THR A 292 13.19 25.22 0.33
CA THR A 292 14.14 26.13 1.01
C THR A 292 14.17 27.50 0.33
N LEU A 293 14.24 28.58 1.12
CA LEU A 293 14.28 29.96 0.61
C LEU A 293 15.42 30.18 -0.40
N THR A 294 16.59 29.59 -0.14
CA THR A 294 17.76 29.65 -1.03
C THR A 294 17.52 28.94 -2.36
N LYS A 295 16.81 27.81 -2.38
CA LYS A 295 16.49 27.13 -3.65
C LYS A 295 15.49 27.93 -4.46
N LEU A 296 14.49 28.53 -3.81
CA LEU A 296 13.51 29.39 -4.48
C LEU A 296 14.17 30.63 -5.11
N SER A 297 15.14 31.24 -4.45
CA SER A 297 15.89 32.37 -5.03
C SER A 297 16.72 31.94 -6.24
N LEU A 298 17.42 30.80 -6.16
CA LEU A 298 18.20 30.25 -7.27
C LEU A 298 17.33 29.93 -8.49
N ILE A 299 16.19 29.25 -8.28
CA ILE A 299 15.23 28.93 -9.35
C ILE A 299 14.73 30.22 -10.01
N LYS A 300 14.35 31.22 -9.21
CA LYS A 300 13.86 32.51 -9.73
C LYS A 300 14.93 33.23 -10.55
N GLU A 301 16.18 33.22 -10.10
CA GLU A 301 17.29 33.84 -10.80
C GLU A 301 17.55 33.16 -12.16
N ILE A 302 17.61 31.82 -12.18
CA ILE A 302 17.79 31.04 -13.42
C ILE A 302 16.64 31.31 -14.39
N ARG A 303 15.39 31.27 -13.93
CA ARG A 303 14.22 31.55 -14.78
C ARG A 303 14.26 32.95 -15.39
N ASN A 304 14.60 33.97 -14.59
CA ASN A 304 14.71 35.34 -15.09
C ASN A 304 15.82 35.48 -16.15
N ALA A 305 16.97 34.84 -15.93
CA ALA A 305 18.07 34.83 -16.89
C ALA A 305 17.68 34.14 -18.21
N ILE A 306 16.93 33.04 -18.15
CA ILE A 306 16.37 32.35 -19.32
C ILE A 306 15.42 33.27 -20.07
N ILE A 307 14.42 33.86 -19.39
CA ILE A 307 13.43 34.75 -20.00
C ILE A 307 14.12 35.93 -20.72
N ASN A 308 15.08 36.59 -20.06
CA ASN A 308 15.85 37.69 -20.66
C ASN A 308 16.68 37.29 -21.89
N THR A 309 16.96 35.99 -22.06
CA THR A 309 17.74 35.48 -23.19
C THR A 309 16.85 35.03 -24.34
N LEU A 310 15.64 34.53 -24.06
CA LEU A 310 14.68 34.08 -25.07
C LEU A 310 14.17 35.21 -25.98
N ASP A 311 14.23 36.47 -25.53
CA ASP A 311 13.93 37.65 -26.35
C ASP A 311 14.88 37.82 -27.56
N LYS A 312 15.92 36.99 -27.68
CA LYS A 312 16.95 37.06 -28.73
C LYS A 312 16.76 36.06 -29.89
N GLU A 313 15.66 35.29 -29.92
CA GLU A 313 15.34 34.30 -30.98
C GLU A 313 16.47 33.26 -31.24
N GLU A 314 17.17 32.82 -30.18
CA GLU A 314 18.22 31.80 -30.30
C GLU A 314 17.65 30.37 -30.23
N GLU A 315 17.95 29.54 -31.22
CA GLU A 315 17.47 28.16 -31.32
C GLU A 315 18.49 27.13 -30.81
N ASP A 316 19.78 27.49 -30.69
CA ASP A 316 20.83 26.58 -30.22
C ASP A 316 20.91 26.56 -28.67
N ILE A 317 20.70 25.36 -28.11
CA ILE A 317 20.71 25.14 -26.66
C ILE A 317 22.08 25.44 -26.01
N ILE A 318 23.19 25.20 -26.71
CA ILE A 318 24.55 25.46 -26.22
C ILE A 318 24.80 26.97 -26.16
N VAL A 319 24.30 27.71 -27.15
CA VAL A 319 24.37 29.17 -27.17
C VAL A 319 23.50 29.76 -26.06
N LEU A 320 22.27 29.26 -25.89
CA LEU A 320 21.38 29.66 -24.80
C LEU A 320 22.06 29.48 -23.43
N LEU A 321 22.67 28.32 -23.18
CA LEU A 321 23.38 28.05 -21.93
C LEU A 321 24.50 29.07 -21.66
N SER A 322 25.27 29.40 -22.69
CA SER A 322 26.38 30.35 -22.58
C SER A 322 25.89 31.76 -22.24
N LEU A 323 24.80 32.19 -22.86
CA LEU A 323 24.17 33.49 -22.62
C LEU A 323 23.53 33.58 -21.23
N VAL A 324 22.80 32.54 -20.81
CA VAL A 324 22.19 32.49 -19.48
C VAL A 324 23.27 32.57 -18.39
N LYS A 325 24.35 31.80 -18.51
CA LYS A 325 25.47 31.84 -17.55
C LYS A 325 26.13 33.20 -17.43
N ALA A 326 26.19 33.98 -18.51
CA ALA A 326 26.75 35.33 -18.48
C ALA A 326 25.88 36.32 -17.68
N ILE A 327 24.60 36.01 -17.45
CA ILE A 327 23.65 36.83 -16.70
C ILE A 327 23.59 36.42 -15.22
N LEU A 328 23.83 35.14 -14.91
CA LEU A 328 23.77 34.62 -13.54
C LEU A 328 24.80 35.27 -12.63
N SER A 329 24.43 35.46 -11.37
CA SER A 329 25.35 35.93 -10.34
C SER A 329 26.41 34.89 -9.99
N ASN A 330 27.56 35.35 -9.50
CA ASN A 330 28.61 34.47 -8.99
C ASN A 330 28.13 33.57 -7.84
N GLU A 331 27.19 34.06 -7.03
CA GLU A 331 26.57 33.28 -5.94
C GLU A 331 25.74 32.13 -6.50
N CYS A 332 24.93 32.38 -7.54
CA CYS A 332 24.18 31.34 -8.21
C CYS A 332 25.10 30.29 -8.86
N VAL A 333 26.13 30.72 -9.58
CA VAL A 333 27.07 29.81 -10.25
C VAL A 333 27.82 28.93 -9.25
N THR A 334 28.29 29.50 -8.13
CA THR A 334 29.05 28.77 -7.11
C THR A 334 28.19 27.81 -6.27
N SER A 335 26.86 27.93 -6.31
CA SER A 335 25.95 27.00 -5.65
C SER A 335 25.90 25.60 -6.31
N PHE A 336 26.42 25.47 -7.52
CA PHE A 336 26.50 24.20 -8.25
C PHE A 336 27.94 23.63 -8.20
N GLU A 337 28.07 22.36 -7.86
CA GLU A 337 29.38 21.69 -7.74
C GLU A 337 30.15 21.55 -9.07
N SER A 338 29.46 21.66 -10.21
CA SER A 338 30.07 21.57 -11.53
C SER A 338 29.27 22.32 -12.59
N ASP A 339 29.95 22.69 -13.67
CA ASP A 339 29.33 23.30 -14.85
C ASP A 339 28.24 22.40 -15.46
N ASP A 340 28.48 21.09 -15.48
CA ASP A 340 27.50 20.11 -15.95
C ASP A 340 26.19 20.16 -15.13
N LYS A 341 26.29 20.28 -13.80
CA LYS A 341 25.10 20.39 -12.93
C LYS A 341 24.35 21.70 -13.15
N LEU A 342 25.07 22.81 -13.38
CA LEU A 342 24.47 24.09 -13.73
C LEU A 342 23.78 24.04 -15.10
N ASN A 343 24.39 23.42 -16.11
CA ASN A 343 23.78 23.19 -17.42
C ASN A 343 22.48 22.40 -17.29
N CYS A 344 22.49 21.30 -16.54
CA CYS A 344 21.29 20.51 -16.27
C CYS A 344 20.19 21.35 -15.58
N ALA A 345 20.55 22.21 -14.64
CA ALA A 345 19.59 23.09 -13.97
C ALA A 345 18.94 24.09 -14.93
N ILE A 346 19.75 24.74 -15.77
CA ILE A 346 19.25 25.70 -16.77
C ILE A 346 18.34 25.00 -17.79
N ILE A 347 18.75 23.84 -18.34
CA ILE A 347 17.91 23.07 -19.28
C ILE A 347 16.59 22.65 -18.61
N CYS A 348 16.64 22.21 -17.36
CA CYS A 348 15.45 21.81 -16.62
C CYS A 348 14.48 22.98 -16.45
N GLU A 349 14.96 24.14 -16.00
CA GLU A 349 14.12 25.33 -15.84
C GLU A 349 13.59 25.86 -17.18
N TYR A 350 14.37 25.77 -18.25
CA TYR A 350 13.94 26.11 -19.61
C TYR A 350 12.77 25.23 -20.07
N LEU A 351 12.93 23.91 -20.00
CA LEU A 351 11.88 22.95 -20.40
C LEU A 351 10.60 23.14 -19.60
N ILE A 352 10.71 23.48 -18.31
CA ILE A 352 9.55 23.72 -17.48
C ILE A 352 8.87 25.05 -17.83
N LEU A 353 9.63 26.12 -18.10
CA LEU A 353 9.05 27.39 -18.56
C LEU A 353 8.29 27.25 -19.88
N GLN A 354 8.77 26.41 -20.81
CA GLN A 354 8.08 26.11 -22.07
C GLN A 354 6.73 25.40 -21.86
N LYS A 355 6.58 24.67 -20.75
CA LYS A 355 5.33 24.01 -20.36
C LYS A 355 4.43 24.91 -19.52
N ASP A 356 4.99 25.76 -18.66
CA ASP A 356 4.27 26.77 -17.88
C ASP A 356 3.66 27.87 -18.77
N GLY A 357 4.23 28.12 -19.96
CA GLY A 357 3.80 29.14 -20.93
C GLY A 357 2.85 28.66 -22.03
N LYS A 358 2.42 27.39 -22.02
CA LYS A 358 1.35 26.83 -22.86
C LYS A 358 0.08 26.64 -22.01
#